data_AF-A0A848S6K9-F1
#
_entry.id   AF-A0A848S6K9-F1
#
_cell.length_a   1.000
_cell.length_b   1.000
_cell.length_c   1.000
_cell.angle_alpha   90.00
_cell.angle_beta   90.00
_cell.angle_gamma   90.00
#
_symmetry.space_group_name_H-M   'P 1'
#
loop_
_entity.id
_entity.type
_entity.pdbx_description
1 polymer ?
#
loop_
_entity_poly.entity_id
_entity_poly.type
_entity_poly.pdbx_seq_one_letter_code
_entity_poly.pdbx_strand_id
1 'polypeptide(L)'
;INVIEQVGNGIVELIESGKLHSDEMVSLLKIYLKPMIDANIDYLVLGCTHYPYLIPLLIDLLPKHVKIIDSGEAVARQTKAVLEKHNLLNTILNKPKNEFYTNGKPDIMKSLLGNNFKVEYLNF
;
A
#
# COMPACT_ATOMS: atom_id res chain seq x y z
N ILE A 1 -22.02 -7.73 -10.03
CA ILE A 1 -20.82 -7.56 -9.18
C ILE A 1 -21.30 -7.71 -7.75
N ASN A 2 -20.73 -8.63 -6.99
CA ASN A 2 -20.97 -8.74 -5.56
C ASN A 2 -19.80 -8.09 -4.83
N VAL A 3 -20.07 -7.36 -3.75
CA VAL A 3 -19.05 -6.63 -2.99
C VAL A 3 -19.11 -7.12 -1.54
N ILE A 4 -17.94 -7.45 -1.00
CA ILE A 4 -17.77 -7.82 0.40
C ILE A 4 -16.80 -6.83 1.00
N GLU A 5 -17.23 -6.17 2.06
CA GLU A 5 -16.43 -5.19 2.77
C GLU A 5 -15.92 -5.79 4.08
N GLN A 6 -14.65 -5.52 4.38
CA GLN A 6 -14.01 -5.94 5.61
C GLN A 6 -13.20 -4.79 6.17
N VAL A 7 -13.48 -4.42 7.41
CA VAL A 7 -12.69 -3.42 8.13
C VAL A 7 -11.43 -4.08 8.67
N GLY A 8 -10.27 -3.52 8.33
CA GLY A 8 -8.94 -4.01 8.70
C GLY A 8 -8.32 -3.29 9.90
N ASN A 9 -9.07 -3.20 11.01
CA ASN A 9 -8.59 -2.57 12.25
C ASN A 9 -7.31 -3.25 12.77
N GLY A 10 -6.36 -2.49 13.32
CA GLY A 10 -5.10 -3.03 13.85
C GLY A 10 -4.02 -3.24 12.80
N ILE A 11 -4.36 -3.33 11.50
CA ILE A 11 -3.37 -3.56 10.44
C ILE A 11 -2.43 -2.35 10.31
N VAL A 12 -2.98 -1.13 10.33
CA VAL A 12 -2.18 0.09 10.16
C VAL A 12 -1.20 0.26 11.32
N GLU A 13 -1.68 0.04 12.54
CA GLU A 13 -0.89 0.13 13.77
C GLU A 13 0.27 -0.87 13.77
N LEU A 14 0.05 -2.08 13.26
CA LEU A 14 1.11 -3.08 13.11
C LEU A 14 2.13 -2.69 12.03
N ILE A 15 1.69 -2.10 10.92
CA ILE A 15 2.61 -1.59 9.88
C ILE A 15 3.47 -0.46 10.44
N GLU A 16 2.85 0.53 11.06
CA GLU A 16 3.53 1.70 11.63
C GLU A 16 4.45 1.33 12.79
N SER A 17 4.15 0.25 13.54
CA SER A 17 5.05 -0.26 14.58
C SER A 17 6.18 -1.15 14.05
N GLY A 18 6.30 -1.32 12.73
CA GLY A 18 7.35 -2.15 12.10
C GLY A 18 7.11 -3.66 12.22
N LYS A 19 5.88 -4.09 12.55
CA LYS A 19 5.48 -5.48 12.73
C LYS A 19 4.91 -6.12 11.47
N LEU A 20 5.28 -5.63 10.29
CA LEU A 20 4.77 -6.09 8.99
C LEU A 20 4.84 -7.61 8.82
N HIS A 21 5.96 -8.23 9.20
CA HIS A 21 6.19 -9.68 9.03
C HIS A 21 6.00 -10.48 10.34
N SER A 22 5.30 -9.93 11.33
CA SER A 22 5.05 -10.62 12.59
C SER A 22 4.00 -11.71 12.48
N ASP A 23 4.07 -12.72 13.36
CA ASP A 23 3.02 -13.74 13.50
C ASP A 23 1.65 -13.11 13.88
N GLU A 24 1.69 -11.98 14.59
CA GLU A 24 0.53 -11.17 14.93
C GLU A 24 -0.16 -10.64 13.66
N MET A 25 0.60 -10.05 12.73
CA MET A 25 0.07 -9.58 11.44
C MET A 25 -0.53 -10.73 10.63
N VAL A 26 0.19 -11.86 10.53
CA VAL A 26 -0.29 -13.02 9.75
C VAL A 26 -1.59 -13.57 10.33
N SER A 27 -1.69 -13.66 11.67
CA SER A 27 -2.89 -14.14 12.35
C SER A 27 -4.08 -13.20 12.11
N LEU A 28 -3.84 -11.89 12.19
CA LEU A 28 -4.86 -10.87 11.95
C LEU A 28 -5.38 -10.91 10.50
N LEU A 29 -4.47 -11.01 9.52
CA LEU A 29 -4.84 -11.12 8.12
C LEU A 29 -5.68 -12.37 7.85
N LYS A 30 -5.33 -13.53 8.43
CA LYS A 30 -6.12 -14.76 8.25
C LYS A 30 -7.56 -14.60 8.73
N ILE A 31 -7.79 -13.89 9.84
CA ILE A 31 -9.14 -13.62 10.35
C ILE A 31 -9.93 -12.77 9.34
N TYR A 32 -9.31 -11.72 8.81
CA TYR A 32 -9.99 -10.80 7.89
C TYR A 32 -10.16 -11.33 6.47
N LEU A 33 -9.25 -12.17 5.99
CA LEU A 33 -9.34 -12.79 4.67
C LEU A 33 -10.31 -13.97 4.64
N LYS A 34 -10.51 -14.65 5.78
CA LYS A 34 -11.40 -15.82 5.86
C LYS A 34 -12.79 -15.61 5.21
N PRO A 35 -13.58 -14.58 5.57
CA PRO A 35 -14.90 -14.39 4.96
C PRO A 35 -14.84 -14.16 3.44
N MET A 36 -13.76 -13.54 2.95
CA MET A 36 -13.57 -13.32 1.51
C MET A 36 -13.21 -14.61 0.78
N ILE A 37 -12.34 -15.43 1.38
CA ILE A 37 -11.94 -16.74 0.84
C ILE A 37 -13.13 -17.68 0.84
N ASP A 38 -13.90 -17.73 1.93
CA ASP A 38 -15.11 -18.55 2.04
C ASP A 38 -16.17 -18.14 1.00
N ALA A 39 -16.19 -16.86 0.62
CA ALA A 39 -17.06 -16.33 -0.43
C ALA A 39 -16.49 -16.48 -1.86
N ASN A 40 -15.30 -17.08 -2.02
CA ASN A 40 -14.64 -17.33 -3.29
C ASN A 40 -14.52 -16.08 -4.18
N ILE A 41 -13.96 -14.99 -3.63
CA ILE A 41 -13.72 -13.75 -4.37
C ILE A 41 -12.74 -13.94 -5.53
N ASP A 42 -12.94 -13.21 -6.63
CA ASP A 42 -11.98 -13.17 -7.74
C ASP A 42 -10.94 -12.05 -7.57
N TYR A 43 -11.30 -10.99 -6.84
CA TYR A 43 -10.50 -9.78 -6.69
C TYR A 43 -10.49 -9.28 -5.25
N LEU A 44 -9.32 -8.85 -4.78
CA LEU A 44 -9.13 -8.14 -3.51
C LEU A 44 -8.68 -6.70 -3.78
N VAL A 45 -9.44 -5.71 -3.33
CA VAL A 45 -9.09 -4.29 -3.48
C VAL A 45 -8.42 -3.78 -2.21
N LEU A 46 -7.25 -3.15 -2.34
CA LEU A 46 -6.55 -2.53 -1.22
C LEU A 46 -7.05 -1.09 -1.00
N GLY A 47 -7.99 -0.94 -0.06
CA GLY A 47 -8.66 0.33 0.23
C GLY A 47 -7.90 1.30 1.16
N CYS A 48 -6.71 0.95 1.62
CA CYS A 48 -5.88 1.78 2.50
C CYS A 48 -4.49 1.98 1.89
N THR A 49 -3.92 3.18 2.02
CA THR A 49 -2.59 3.55 1.50
C THR A 49 -1.46 2.71 2.08
N HIS A 50 -1.65 2.05 3.23
CA HIS A 50 -0.66 1.18 3.86
C HIS A 50 -0.67 -0.25 3.31
N TYR A 51 -1.77 -0.70 2.73
CA TYR A 51 -1.94 -2.11 2.38
C TYR A 51 -1.09 -2.60 1.20
N PRO A 52 -0.56 -1.75 0.28
CA PRO A 52 0.40 -2.22 -0.72
C PRO A 52 1.63 -2.92 -0.11
N TYR A 53 2.04 -2.55 1.11
CA TYR A 53 3.14 -3.23 1.82
C TYR A 53 2.83 -4.68 2.21
N LEU A 54 1.55 -5.05 2.25
CA LEU A 54 1.09 -6.39 2.59
C LEU A 54 1.04 -7.32 1.38
N ILE A 55 1.17 -6.80 0.15
CA ILE A 55 1.06 -7.61 -1.08
C ILE A 55 1.88 -8.91 -1.02
N PRO A 56 3.16 -8.91 -0.58
CA PRO A 56 3.93 -10.15 -0.47
C PRO A 56 3.26 -11.18 0.46
N LEU A 57 2.77 -10.76 1.62
CA LEU A 57 2.05 -11.64 2.56
C LEU A 57 0.70 -12.09 2.02
N LEU A 58 -0.03 -11.20 1.33
CA LEU A 58 -1.33 -11.50 0.77
C LEU A 58 -1.24 -12.53 -0.36
N ILE A 59 -0.19 -12.48 -1.18
CA ILE A 59 0.06 -13.48 -2.23
C ILE A 59 0.21 -14.88 -1.63
N ASP A 60 0.85 -14.99 -0.46
CA ASP A 60 1.04 -16.27 0.23
C ASP A 60 -0.24 -16.77 0.92
N LEU A 61 -1.10 -15.86 1.38
CA LEU A 61 -2.33 -16.19 2.13
C LEU A 61 -3.55 -16.41 1.25
N LEU A 62 -3.60 -15.79 0.07
CA LEU A 62 -4.75 -15.85 -0.83
C LEU A 62 -4.68 -17.06 -1.77
N PRO A 63 -5.84 -17.60 -2.18
CA PRO A 63 -5.89 -18.54 -3.29
C PRO A 63 -5.27 -17.93 -4.56
N LYS A 64 -4.56 -18.75 -5.35
CA LYS A 64 -3.81 -18.31 -6.55
C LYS A 64 -4.65 -17.61 -7.63
N HIS A 65 -5.97 -17.82 -7.64
CA HIS A 65 -6.85 -17.20 -8.62
C HIS A 65 -7.24 -15.76 -8.26
N VAL A 66 -7.08 -15.36 -6.99
CA VAL A 66 -7.46 -14.02 -6.51
C VAL A 66 -6.46 -12.99 -7.02
N LYS A 67 -6.98 -11.94 -7.65
CA LYS A 67 -6.17 -10.82 -8.14
C LYS A 67 -6.22 -9.65 -7.16
N ILE A 68 -5.06 -9.13 -6.79
CA ILE A 68 -4.97 -7.95 -5.93
C ILE A 68 -5.01 -6.68 -6.80
N ILE A 69 -5.86 -5.72 -6.41
CA ILE A 69 -5.95 -4.40 -7.02
C ILE A 69 -5.35 -3.37 -6.05
N ASP A 70 -4.23 -2.78 -6.45
CA ASP A 70 -3.62 -1.64 -5.77
C ASP A 70 -4.20 -0.32 -6.29
N SER A 71 -4.69 0.51 -5.37
CA SER A 71 -5.20 1.85 -5.68
C SER A 71 -4.08 2.84 -6.06
N GLY A 72 -2.85 2.63 -5.60
CA GLY A 72 -1.71 3.51 -5.87
C GLY A 72 -1.38 3.63 -7.35
N GLU A 73 -1.32 2.50 -8.07
CA GLU A 73 -1.07 2.49 -9.51
C GLU A 73 -2.20 3.17 -10.31
N ALA A 74 -3.44 2.94 -9.91
CA ALA A 74 -4.60 3.60 -10.54
C ALA A 74 -4.53 5.12 -10.37
N VAL A 75 -4.20 5.59 -9.17
CA VAL A 75 -4.01 7.03 -8.89
C VAL A 75 -2.84 7.59 -9.70
N ALA A 76 -1.70 6.91 -9.78
CA ALA A 76 -0.56 7.37 -10.57
C ALA A 76 -0.89 7.55 -12.06
N ARG A 77 -1.62 6.59 -12.66
CA ARG A 77 -2.09 6.69 -14.05
C ARG A 77 -3.06 7.85 -14.24
N GLN A 78 -3.98 8.05 -13.32
CA GLN A 78 -4.93 9.16 -13.38
C GLN A 78 -4.21 10.51 -13.26
N THR A 79 -3.24 10.64 -12.35
CA THR A 79 -2.41 11.84 -12.20
C THR A 79 -1.70 12.18 -13.51
N LYS A 80 -1.10 11.19 -14.18
CA LYS A 80 -0.47 11.38 -15.50
C LYS A 80 -1.48 11.91 -16.54
N ALA A 81 -2.64 11.28 -16.65
CA ALA A 81 -3.67 11.70 -17.60
C ALA A 81 -4.16 13.14 -17.36
N VAL A 82 -4.28 13.54 -16.10
CA VAL A 82 -4.61 14.93 -15.73
C VAL A 82 -3.49 15.88 -16.13
N LEU A 83 -2.22 15.56 -15.84
CA LEU A 83 -1.09 16.41 -16.24
C LEU A 83 -0.98 16.56 -17.76
N GLU A 84 -1.21 15.50 -18.52
CA GLU A 84 -1.26 15.51 -19.99
C GLU A 84 -2.36 16.44 -20.50
N LYS A 85 -3.59 16.27 -20.00
CA LYS A 85 -4.74 17.10 -20.38
C LYS A 85 -4.50 18.59 -20.17
N HIS A 86 -3.72 18.94 -19.14
CA HIS A 86 -3.42 20.33 -18.79
C HIS A 86 -2.08 20.83 -19.33
N ASN A 87 -1.35 20.06 -20.14
CA ASN A 87 0.00 20.38 -20.63
C ASN A 87 1.00 20.70 -19.50
N LEU A 88 0.92 19.98 -18.38
CA LEU A 88 1.76 20.16 -17.18
C LEU A 88 2.83 19.08 -17.02
N LEU A 89 3.01 18.20 -18.02
CA LEU A 89 4.06 17.19 -17.97
C LEU A 89 5.44 17.84 -17.96
N ASN A 90 6.28 17.41 -17.02
CA ASN A 90 7.71 17.70 -17.10
C ASN A 90 8.33 16.88 -18.25
N THR A 91 8.87 17.56 -19.25
CA THR A 91 9.51 16.95 -20.43
C THR A 91 11.03 16.82 -20.29
N ILE A 92 11.61 17.29 -19.18
CA ILE A 92 13.05 17.23 -18.92
C ILE A 92 13.44 15.80 -18.50
N LEU A 93 14.40 15.20 -19.21
CA LEU A 93 14.87 13.82 -18.98
C LEU A 93 15.92 13.68 -17.86
N ASN A 94 16.03 14.68 -16.98
CA ASN A 94 16.96 14.63 -15.86
C ASN A 94 16.40 13.76 -14.74
N LYS A 95 17.31 13.15 -13.95
CA LYS A 95 16.90 12.36 -12.79
C LYS A 95 16.10 13.24 -11.81
N PRO A 96 14.86 12.89 -11.44
CA PRO A 96 14.08 13.69 -10.51
C PRO A 96 14.69 13.62 -9.11
N LYS A 97 14.55 14.71 -8.37
CA LYS A 97 14.89 14.76 -6.94
C LYS A 97 13.61 14.52 -6.15
N ASN A 98 13.55 13.41 -5.42
CA ASN A 98 12.44 13.08 -4.53
C ASN A 98 12.89 13.30 -3.08
N GLU A 99 12.17 14.13 -2.33
CA GLU A 99 12.41 14.41 -0.91
C GLU A 99 11.20 13.97 -0.10
N PHE A 100 11.45 13.31 1.03
CA PHE A 100 10.41 12.77 1.89
C PHE A 100 10.53 13.37 3.29
N TYR A 101 9.39 13.73 3.87
CA TYR A 101 9.30 14.32 5.19
C TYR A 101 8.27 13.55 6.03
N THR A 102 8.51 13.44 7.32
CA THR A 102 7.57 12.85 8.27
C THR A 102 7.59 13.60 9.60
N ASN A 103 6.44 13.72 10.25
CA ASN A 103 6.32 14.16 11.65
C ASN A 103 6.32 12.98 12.64
N GLY A 104 6.50 11.75 12.14
CA GLY A 104 6.69 10.52 12.92
C GLY A 104 8.17 10.12 13.02
N LYS A 105 8.47 8.81 13.08
CA LYS A 105 9.86 8.32 13.11
C LYS A 105 10.39 8.11 11.67
N PRO A 106 11.44 8.83 11.24
CA PRO A 106 11.98 8.68 9.88
C PRO A 106 12.40 7.26 9.53
N ASP A 107 12.87 6.46 10.49
CA ASP A 107 13.37 5.10 10.23
C ASP A 107 12.25 4.12 9.82
N ILE A 108 11.01 4.33 10.28
CA ILE A 108 9.86 3.55 9.83
C ILE A 108 9.59 3.87 8.36
N MET A 109 9.54 5.15 7.98
CA MET A 109 9.31 5.53 6.60
C MET A 109 10.46 5.08 5.67
N LYS A 110 11.72 5.12 6.14
CA LYS A 110 12.87 4.59 5.40
C LYS A 110 12.76 3.08 5.16
N SER A 111 12.30 2.31 6.15
CA SER A 111 12.15 0.85 5.97
C SER A 111 11.08 0.52 4.93
N LEU A 112 10.04 1.35 4.80
CA LEU A 112 8.97 1.21 3.81
C LEU A 112 9.38 1.68 2.40
N LEU A 113 10.14 2.77 2.29
CA LEU A 113 10.59 3.32 1.01
C LEU A 113 11.85 2.62 0.44
N GLY A 114 12.55 1.86 1.29
CA GLY A 114 13.89 1.36 1.03
C GLY A 114 14.97 2.43 1.26
N ASN A 115 16.21 1.98 1.45
CA ASN A 115 17.36 2.83 1.83
C ASN A 115 17.84 3.82 0.76
N ASN A 116 17.11 3.95 -0.35
CA ASN A 116 17.52 4.77 -1.51
C ASN A 116 17.00 6.22 -1.43
N PHE A 117 16.16 6.53 -0.45
CA PHE A 117 15.53 7.84 -0.32
C PHE A 117 15.97 8.56 0.96
N LYS A 118 16.16 9.87 0.83
CA LYS A 118 16.37 10.76 1.96
C LYS A 118 15.03 11.02 2.64
N VAL A 119 14.92 10.65 3.91
CA VAL A 119 13.74 10.92 4.76
C VAL A 119 14.19 11.76 5.94
N GLU A 120 13.55 12.92 6.12
CA GLU A 120 13.83 13.85 7.21
C GLU A 120 12.61 14.04 8.11
N TYR A 121 12.87 14.32 9.39
CA TYR A 121 11.82 14.75 10.29
C TYR A 121 11.44 16.21 9.98
N LEU A 122 10.15 16.49 9.89
CA LEU A 122 9.62 17.85 9.74
C LEU A 122 8.41 18.02 10.66
N ASN A 123 8.42 19.07 11.48
CA ASN A 123 7.30 19.41 12.36
C ASN A 123 6.35 20.35 11.62
N PHE A 124 5.21 19.82 11.16
CA PHE A 124 4.14 20.53 10.43
C PHE A 124 2.78 20.30 11.09
#